data_AF-A0A2I8VH44-F1
#
_entry.id   AF-A0A2I8VH44-F1
#
_cell.length_a   1.000
_cell.length_b   1.000
_cell.length_c   1.000
_cell.angle_alpha   90.00
_cell.angle_beta   90.00
_cell.angle_gamma   90.00
#
_symmetry.space_group_name_H-M   'P 1'
#
loop_
_entity.id
_entity.type
_entity.pdbx_description
1 polymer ?
#
loop_
_entity_poly.entity_id
_entity_poly.type
_entity_poly.pdbx_seq_one_letter_code
_entity_poly.pdbx_strand_id
1 'polypeptide(L)'
;MPQRLNADDGAGAQPINSLFRLGEGYGWLEGGGVTIASSSTSIDVRVDSGTVRVDGSLVEFSQATLTLPDGAPDNPRRDLVYVDYRGDVGFIQGEPAATVTELSPTDRFQNPVPVPPAATALDGVPLAEVWIPTGETASDNLTPRDVNDLRIADVGGFGIVPVLSADPPEEDLTQTRLWRNDSVGEFRAYAADADQIVSFSTTVETSFSGPTTRLIEDFEDSIKGNWRGGDSTYTYNTPAFEGSAAAYWSESSRATEYSLQGDGLPYYPESGDTVAMAIYAESGNDNIDLGFGKDVDDYSGDNRIRVDVGNDSVQLLSTDADNTERQLGSASPSLSLDTWYIIEADYDGGGTGVHPTRIYSTTTGSDPGQRDTELAAISSPTSDETHQGRGLALEIVGPGRLDYLHALS
;
A
#
# COMPACT_ATOMS: atom_id res chain seq x y z
N MET A 1 -3.82 -15.88 21.35
CA MET A 1 -4.33 -15.02 20.27
C MET A 1 -3.68 -15.51 19.00
N PRO A 2 -4.43 -15.84 17.94
CA PRO A 2 -3.82 -16.21 16.66
C PRO A 2 -3.06 -14.99 16.12
N GLN A 3 -1.80 -15.18 15.78
CA GLN A 3 -0.96 -14.15 15.18
C GLN A 3 -1.49 -13.88 13.76
N ARG A 4 -1.97 -12.65 13.50
CA ARG A 4 -2.31 -12.23 12.13
C ARG A 4 -1.00 -12.15 11.35
N LEU A 5 -0.90 -12.93 10.27
CA LEU A 5 0.20 -12.84 9.31
C LEU A 5 -0.24 -11.77 8.29
N ASN A 6 0.38 -10.59 8.27
CA ASN A 6 0.19 -9.70 7.12
C ASN A 6 0.97 -10.27 5.93
N ALA A 7 0.45 -10.08 4.72
CA ALA A 7 1.13 -10.49 3.48
C ALA A 7 2.51 -9.82 3.31
N ASP A 8 2.78 -8.75 4.07
CA ASP A 8 4.03 -7.99 4.04
C ASP A 8 4.96 -8.30 5.23
N ASP A 9 4.56 -9.15 6.17
CA ASP A 9 5.37 -9.48 7.36
C ASP A 9 6.42 -10.55 7.06
N GLY A 10 7.49 -10.14 6.35
CA GLY A 10 8.77 -10.83 6.27
C GLY A 10 8.71 -12.32 5.92
N ALA A 11 8.90 -13.19 6.92
CA ALA A 11 9.05 -14.64 6.75
C ALA A 11 7.88 -15.36 6.06
N GLY A 12 6.65 -14.89 6.28
CA GLY A 12 5.44 -15.49 5.71
C GLY A 12 5.08 -14.92 4.34
N ALA A 13 5.61 -13.75 3.99
CA ALA A 13 5.23 -12.99 2.81
C ALA A 13 5.53 -13.74 1.51
N GLN A 14 6.74 -14.29 1.37
CA GLN A 14 7.19 -14.87 0.08
C GLN A 14 6.48 -16.15 -0.32
N PRO A 15 6.26 -17.14 0.57
CA PRO A 15 5.46 -18.30 0.21
C PRO A 15 4.03 -17.94 -0.19
N ILE A 16 3.41 -16.96 0.49
CA ILE A 16 2.07 -16.48 0.18
C ILE A 16 2.05 -15.73 -1.16
N ASN A 17 3.01 -14.84 -1.40
CA ASN A 17 3.15 -14.14 -2.67
C ASN A 17 3.37 -15.12 -3.83
N SER A 18 4.22 -16.13 -3.65
CA SER A 18 4.44 -17.18 -4.66
C SER A 18 3.17 -17.98 -4.96
N LEU A 19 2.30 -18.17 -3.97
CA LEU A 19 0.98 -18.79 -4.16
C LEU A 19 0.02 -17.88 -4.93
N PHE A 20 -0.02 -16.58 -4.64
CA PHE A 20 -0.86 -15.63 -5.40
C PHE A 20 -0.43 -15.54 -6.87
N ARG A 21 0.89 -15.57 -7.12
CA ARG A 21 1.46 -15.61 -8.47
C ARG A 21 0.94 -16.81 -9.28
N LEU A 22 0.74 -17.97 -8.65
CA LEU A 22 0.10 -19.11 -9.31
C LEU A 22 -1.32 -18.79 -9.80
N GLY A 23 -2.07 -18.00 -9.04
CA GLY A 23 -3.39 -17.49 -9.43
C GLY A 23 -3.38 -16.56 -10.64
N GLU A 24 -2.30 -15.80 -10.78
CA GLU A 24 -2.04 -14.88 -11.91
C GLU A 24 -1.45 -15.59 -13.13
N GLY A 25 -1.30 -16.91 -13.08
CA GLY A 25 -0.76 -17.72 -14.18
C GLY A 25 0.77 -17.80 -14.21
N TYR A 26 1.43 -17.52 -13.09
CA TYR A 26 2.87 -17.67 -12.90
C TYR A 26 3.15 -18.90 -12.04
N GLY A 27 3.85 -19.91 -12.58
CA GLY A 27 4.07 -21.16 -11.84
C GLY A 27 5.28 -21.95 -12.30
N TRP A 28 5.78 -22.81 -11.43
CA TRP A 28 6.88 -23.73 -11.78
C TRP A 28 6.33 -25.06 -12.29
N LEU A 29 6.91 -25.60 -13.38
CA LEU A 29 6.50 -26.89 -13.94
C LEU A 29 7.56 -27.98 -13.72
N GLU A 30 8.79 -27.73 -14.16
CA GLU A 30 9.87 -28.69 -14.10
C GLU A 30 11.26 -28.01 -14.05
N GLY A 31 12.27 -28.72 -13.56
CA GLY A 31 13.65 -28.21 -13.50
C GLY A 31 13.82 -27.02 -12.54
N GLY A 32 14.69 -26.06 -12.85
CA GLY A 32 14.80 -24.80 -12.10
C GLY A 32 15.32 -24.93 -10.67
N GLY A 33 16.03 -26.01 -10.35
CA GLY A 33 16.64 -26.19 -9.04
C GLY A 33 17.68 -25.11 -8.78
N VAL A 34 17.60 -24.46 -7.61
CA VAL A 34 18.55 -23.45 -7.17
C VAL A 34 19.51 -24.06 -6.15
N THR A 35 20.81 -23.94 -6.40
CA THR A 35 21.87 -24.48 -5.53
C THR A 35 23.01 -23.48 -5.42
N ILE A 36 23.72 -23.48 -4.29
CA ILE A 36 24.95 -22.72 -4.14
C ILE A 36 26.05 -23.36 -4.99
N ALA A 37 26.68 -22.59 -5.89
CA ALA A 37 27.83 -23.05 -6.66
C ALA A 37 29.10 -22.94 -5.80
N SER A 38 30.12 -23.77 -6.04
CA SER A 38 31.38 -23.63 -5.28
C SER A 38 32.22 -22.48 -5.85
N SER A 39 32.57 -21.53 -4.99
CA SER A 39 33.45 -20.41 -5.28
C SER A 39 34.02 -19.86 -3.98
N SER A 40 35.34 -19.61 -3.99
CA SER A 40 36.07 -19.04 -2.87
C SER A 40 36.24 -17.52 -2.98
N THR A 41 35.71 -16.88 -4.03
CA THR A 41 35.92 -15.46 -4.34
C THR A 41 34.66 -14.70 -4.76
N SER A 42 33.52 -15.40 -4.84
CA SER A 42 32.23 -14.84 -5.20
C SER A 42 31.11 -15.64 -4.56
N ILE A 43 29.96 -15.00 -4.39
CA ILE A 43 28.71 -15.67 -4.05
C ILE A 43 27.98 -16.02 -5.35
N ASP A 44 28.08 -17.27 -5.77
CA ASP A 44 27.54 -17.79 -7.00
C ASP A 44 26.42 -18.78 -6.70
N VAL A 45 25.29 -18.58 -7.38
CA VAL A 45 24.11 -19.44 -7.29
C VAL A 45 23.87 -20.06 -8.66
N ARG A 46 23.81 -21.38 -8.70
CA ARG A 46 23.49 -22.14 -9.91
C ARG A 46 21.99 -22.41 -9.96
N VAL A 47 21.40 -22.11 -11.10
CA VAL A 47 20.02 -22.44 -11.44
C VAL A 47 20.04 -23.45 -12.58
N ASP A 48 19.52 -24.66 -12.34
CA ASP A 48 19.39 -25.68 -13.38
C ASP A 48 18.32 -25.29 -14.41
N SER A 49 18.47 -25.76 -15.66
CA SER A 49 17.47 -25.53 -16.71
C SER A 49 16.08 -26.03 -16.29
N GLY A 50 15.03 -25.43 -16.85
CA GLY A 50 13.67 -25.85 -16.55
C GLY A 50 12.62 -25.17 -17.40
N THR A 51 11.37 -25.34 -16.96
CA THR A 51 10.19 -24.78 -17.60
C THR A 51 9.31 -24.15 -16.52
N VAL A 52 8.89 -22.91 -16.77
CA VAL A 52 7.93 -22.17 -15.94
C VAL A 52 6.76 -21.72 -16.81
N ARG A 53 5.68 -21.30 -16.15
CA ARG A 53 4.57 -20.57 -16.76
C ARG A 53 4.68 -19.12 -16.33
N VAL A 54 4.57 -18.20 -17.28
CA VAL A 54 4.58 -16.75 -17.06
C VAL A 54 3.38 -16.19 -17.80
N ASP A 55 2.45 -15.57 -17.08
CA ASP A 55 1.18 -15.07 -17.62
C ASP A 55 0.46 -16.09 -18.53
N GLY A 56 0.30 -17.32 -18.03
CA GLY A 56 -0.34 -18.40 -18.77
C GLY A 56 0.53 -19.09 -19.84
N SER A 57 1.62 -18.47 -20.28
CA SER A 57 2.50 -18.96 -21.34
C SER A 57 3.65 -19.82 -20.81
N LEU A 58 4.00 -20.89 -21.52
CA LEU A 58 5.16 -21.71 -21.15
C LEU A 58 6.46 -21.03 -21.59
N VAL A 59 7.42 -20.95 -20.68
CA VAL A 59 8.73 -20.36 -20.87
C VAL A 59 9.79 -21.37 -20.45
N GLU A 60 10.58 -21.83 -21.41
CA GLU A 60 11.77 -22.66 -21.17
C GLU A 60 12.97 -21.74 -20.89
N PHE A 61 13.83 -22.15 -19.96
CA PHE A 61 15.06 -21.43 -19.66
C PHE A 61 16.24 -22.37 -19.52
N SER A 62 17.42 -21.87 -19.88
CA SER A 62 18.68 -22.61 -19.80
C SER A 62 19.28 -22.52 -18.40
N GLN A 63 20.17 -23.47 -18.09
CA GLN A 63 20.97 -23.40 -16.86
C GLN A 63 21.76 -22.08 -16.84
N ALA A 64 21.77 -21.42 -15.68
CA ALA A 64 22.52 -20.20 -15.45
C ALA A 64 23.31 -20.27 -14.14
N THR A 65 24.38 -19.50 -14.06
CA THR A 65 25.06 -19.18 -12.80
C THR A 65 24.95 -17.68 -12.59
N LEU A 66 24.37 -17.28 -11.46
CA LEU A 66 24.23 -15.91 -11.03
C LEU A 66 25.33 -15.59 -10.04
N THR A 67 26.02 -14.47 -10.20
CA THR A 67 26.93 -13.93 -9.18
C THR A 67 26.18 -12.85 -8.40
N LEU A 68 25.90 -13.14 -7.13
CA LEU A 68 25.29 -12.23 -6.19
C LEU A 68 26.33 -11.25 -5.62
N PRO A 69 25.92 -10.05 -5.19
CA PRO A 69 26.82 -9.10 -4.53
C PRO A 69 27.35 -9.66 -3.20
N ASP A 70 28.48 -9.16 -2.73
CA ASP A 70 29.00 -9.47 -1.39
C ASP A 70 27.99 -9.06 -0.31
N GLY A 71 27.97 -9.78 0.80
CA GLY A 71 27.22 -9.48 2.00
C GLY A 71 27.54 -8.09 2.55
N ALA A 72 26.51 -7.38 3.00
CA ALA A 72 26.72 -6.07 3.61
C ALA A 72 27.53 -6.21 4.91
N PRO A 73 28.36 -5.22 5.28
CA PRO A 73 29.34 -5.35 6.35
C PRO A 73 28.71 -5.52 7.74
N ASP A 74 27.50 -4.98 7.94
CA ASP A 74 26.89 -4.87 9.26
C ASP A 74 25.63 -5.73 9.43
N ASN A 75 24.92 -6.06 8.34
CA ASN A 75 23.63 -6.73 8.40
C ASN A 75 23.50 -7.81 7.31
N PRO A 76 22.77 -8.91 7.59
CA PRO A 76 22.42 -9.88 6.56
C PRO A 76 21.33 -9.32 5.63
N ARG A 77 21.12 -9.98 4.50
CA ARG A 77 20.01 -9.70 3.56
C ARG A 77 19.46 -10.99 2.95
N ARG A 78 18.35 -10.87 2.20
CA ARG A 78 17.75 -11.96 1.42
C ARG A 78 17.66 -11.53 -0.03
N ASP A 79 18.20 -12.33 -0.94
CA ASP A 79 18.13 -12.07 -2.38
C ASP A 79 17.10 -13.03 -3.00
N LEU A 80 16.31 -12.56 -3.97
CA LEU A 80 15.27 -13.35 -4.64
C LEU A 80 15.73 -13.79 -6.02
N VAL A 81 15.84 -15.09 -6.27
CA VAL A 81 16.19 -15.69 -7.57
C VAL A 81 14.92 -15.98 -8.34
N TYR A 82 14.89 -15.63 -9.64
CA TYR A 82 13.70 -15.76 -10.48
C TYR A 82 14.01 -16.10 -11.94
N VAL A 83 12.97 -16.43 -12.70
CA VAL A 83 12.97 -16.48 -14.18
C VAL A 83 11.94 -15.50 -14.71
N ASP A 84 12.32 -14.61 -15.63
CA ASP A 84 11.39 -13.64 -16.23
C ASP A 84 10.56 -14.23 -17.39
N TYR A 85 9.65 -13.44 -17.94
CA TYR A 85 8.81 -13.81 -19.10
C TYR A 85 9.60 -14.15 -20.38
N ARG A 86 10.89 -13.82 -20.46
CA ARG A 86 11.76 -14.13 -21.61
C ARG A 86 12.54 -15.43 -21.42
N GLY A 87 12.50 -16.02 -20.21
CA GLY A 87 13.32 -17.16 -19.83
C GLY A 87 14.72 -16.77 -19.38
N ASP A 88 14.95 -15.49 -19.07
CA ASP A 88 16.20 -15.04 -18.48
C ASP A 88 16.17 -15.29 -16.97
N VAL A 89 17.22 -15.93 -16.47
CA VAL A 89 17.40 -16.16 -15.02
C VAL A 89 18.04 -14.92 -14.41
N GLY A 90 17.43 -14.39 -13.35
CA GLY A 90 17.90 -13.18 -12.67
C GLY A 90 17.78 -13.28 -11.15
N PHE A 91 18.21 -12.21 -10.48
CA PHE A 91 17.94 -12.03 -9.06
C PHE A 91 17.58 -10.57 -8.74
N ILE A 92 16.86 -10.38 -7.64
CA ILE A 92 16.63 -9.08 -7.01
C ILE A 92 17.40 -9.08 -5.71
N GLN A 93 18.27 -8.09 -5.53
CA GLN A 93 18.99 -7.91 -4.28
C GLN A 93 18.04 -7.37 -3.20
N GLY A 94 18.07 -7.94 -2.01
CA GLY A 94 17.33 -7.40 -0.86
C GLY A 94 18.07 -6.31 -0.10
N GLU A 95 17.31 -5.58 0.69
CA GLU A 95 17.85 -4.56 1.58
C GLU A 95 18.45 -5.21 2.84
N PRO A 96 19.72 -4.90 3.18
CA PRO A 96 20.33 -5.37 4.42
C PRO A 96 19.62 -4.81 5.66
N ALA A 97 19.29 -5.68 6.61
CA ALA A 97 18.67 -5.25 7.86
C ALA A 97 19.01 -6.16 9.04
N ALA A 98 19.05 -5.57 10.23
CA ALA A 98 19.34 -6.30 11.46
C ALA A 98 18.22 -7.30 11.77
N THR A 99 18.61 -8.53 12.11
CA THR A 99 17.66 -9.57 12.49
C THR A 99 16.97 -9.27 13.81
N VAL A 100 15.66 -9.52 13.93
CA VAL A 100 14.90 -9.26 15.19
C VAL A 100 15.39 -10.10 16.37
N THR A 101 16.04 -11.24 16.12
CA THR A 101 16.63 -12.12 17.15
C THR A 101 17.84 -12.81 16.56
N GLU A 102 18.82 -13.22 17.38
CA GLU A 102 19.88 -14.13 16.93
C GLU A 102 19.24 -15.45 16.45
N LEU A 103 19.41 -15.77 15.17
CA LEU A 103 18.78 -16.91 14.54
C LEU A 103 19.70 -18.12 14.57
N SER A 104 19.13 -19.29 14.82
CA SER A 104 19.78 -20.51 14.39
C SER A 104 19.76 -20.59 12.85
N PRO A 105 20.71 -21.28 12.20
CA PRO A 105 20.72 -21.46 10.75
C PRO A 105 19.43 -22.00 10.13
N THR A 106 18.58 -22.69 10.90
CA THR A 106 17.30 -23.24 10.43
C THR A 106 16.14 -22.27 10.53
N ASP A 107 16.27 -21.20 11.32
CA ASP A 107 15.16 -20.29 11.63
C ASP A 107 15.27 -18.99 10.82
N ARG A 108 16.31 -18.85 9.99
CA ARG A 108 16.63 -17.58 9.34
C ARG A 108 15.54 -17.07 8.40
N PHE A 109 14.88 -17.97 7.67
CA PHE A 109 13.75 -17.65 6.79
C PHE A 109 12.43 -17.45 7.56
N GLN A 110 12.38 -17.84 8.83
CA GLN A 110 11.27 -17.57 9.74
C GLN A 110 11.36 -16.19 10.41
N ASN A 111 12.48 -15.49 10.25
CA ASN A 111 12.63 -14.13 10.79
C ASN A 111 11.88 -13.12 9.93
N PRO A 112 11.12 -12.18 10.52
CA PRO A 112 10.51 -11.11 9.73
C PRO A 112 11.52 -10.14 9.11
N VAL A 113 12.76 -10.07 9.60
CA VAL A 113 13.81 -9.15 9.11
C VAL A 113 15.13 -9.89 8.90
N PRO A 114 15.88 -9.68 7.80
CA PRO A 114 15.59 -8.79 6.67
C PRO A 114 14.32 -9.20 5.90
N VAL A 115 13.65 -8.23 5.29
CA VAL A 115 12.47 -8.47 4.47
C VAL A 115 12.94 -8.90 3.07
N PRO A 116 12.45 -10.03 2.54
CA PRO A 116 12.80 -10.44 1.17
C PRO A 116 12.19 -9.50 0.12
N PRO A 117 12.85 -9.27 -1.03
CA PRO A 117 12.29 -8.48 -2.13
C PRO A 117 10.90 -8.95 -2.54
N ALA A 118 9.94 -8.05 -2.68
CA ALA A 118 8.56 -8.41 -3.04
C ALA A 118 8.50 -9.05 -4.45
N ALA A 119 7.91 -10.24 -4.55
CA ALA A 119 7.71 -10.92 -5.84
C ALA A 119 6.69 -10.20 -6.74
N THR A 120 5.88 -9.28 -6.19
CA THR A 120 4.90 -8.49 -6.93
C THR A 120 5.55 -7.48 -7.90
N ALA A 121 6.79 -7.07 -7.64
CA ALA A 121 7.56 -6.22 -8.54
C ALA A 121 8.13 -6.98 -9.76
N LEU A 122 7.93 -8.30 -9.82
CA LEU A 122 8.49 -9.17 -10.84
C LEU A 122 7.49 -9.43 -11.98
N ASP A 123 7.98 -9.47 -13.21
CA ASP A 123 7.29 -10.10 -14.34
C ASP A 123 7.93 -11.48 -14.64
N GLY A 124 7.70 -12.43 -13.74
CA GLY A 124 8.38 -13.73 -13.73
C GLY A 124 7.95 -14.69 -12.62
N VAL A 125 8.63 -15.83 -12.50
CA VAL A 125 8.39 -16.84 -11.46
C VAL A 125 9.53 -16.83 -10.44
N PRO A 126 9.25 -16.60 -9.15
CA PRO A 126 10.25 -16.78 -8.10
C PRO A 126 10.64 -18.26 -7.99
N LEU A 127 11.94 -18.54 -7.94
CA LEU A 127 12.47 -19.89 -7.77
C LEU A 127 12.95 -20.14 -6.35
N ALA A 128 13.71 -19.21 -5.78
CA ALA A 128 14.27 -19.39 -4.45
C ALA A 128 14.62 -18.04 -3.82
N GLU A 129 14.68 -18.04 -2.49
CA GLU A 129 15.24 -16.97 -1.68
C GLU A 129 16.60 -17.42 -1.17
N VAL A 130 17.60 -16.55 -1.25
CA VAL A 130 18.98 -16.85 -0.82
C VAL A 130 19.33 -15.92 0.33
N TRP A 131 19.69 -16.50 1.46
CA TRP A 131 20.15 -15.76 2.62
C TRP A 131 21.64 -15.42 2.49
N ILE A 132 21.96 -14.12 2.56
CA ILE A 132 23.35 -13.64 2.51
C ILE A 132 23.77 -13.17 3.91
N PRO A 133 24.70 -13.88 4.57
CA PRO A 133 25.23 -13.46 5.86
C PRO A 133 25.98 -12.13 5.79
N THR A 134 26.06 -11.46 6.93
CA THR A 134 26.88 -10.25 7.11
C THR A 134 28.33 -10.50 6.69
N GLY A 135 28.85 -9.64 5.81
CA GLY A 135 30.24 -9.66 5.36
C GLY A 135 30.65 -10.87 4.52
N GLU A 136 29.71 -11.70 4.06
CA GLU A 136 30.03 -12.87 3.23
C GLU A 136 30.54 -12.45 1.86
N THR A 137 31.51 -13.17 1.31
CA THR A 137 32.12 -12.87 -0.01
C THR A 137 32.33 -14.12 -0.87
N ALA A 138 32.05 -15.30 -0.32
CA ALA A 138 32.34 -16.57 -0.98
C ALA A 138 31.22 -17.60 -0.74
N SER A 139 30.87 -18.30 -1.81
CA SER A 139 29.87 -19.36 -1.79
C SER A 139 30.27 -20.56 -0.94
N ASP A 140 31.57 -20.83 -0.81
CA ASP A 140 32.10 -21.95 -0.02
C ASP A 140 31.78 -21.82 1.49
N ASN A 141 31.39 -20.62 1.94
CA ASN A 141 30.93 -20.37 3.30
C ASN A 141 29.40 -20.50 3.45
N LEU A 142 28.67 -20.58 2.34
CA LEU A 142 27.24 -20.84 2.31
C LEU A 142 26.96 -22.34 2.25
N THR A 143 25.78 -22.72 2.68
CA THR A 143 25.30 -24.09 2.75
C THR A 143 23.95 -24.23 2.03
N PRO A 144 23.49 -25.45 1.74
CA PRO A 144 22.13 -25.64 1.21
C PRO A 144 21.01 -25.09 2.11
N ARG A 145 21.28 -24.79 3.40
CA ARG A 145 20.32 -24.16 4.31
C ARG A 145 20.21 -22.65 4.13
N ASP A 146 21.08 -22.06 3.32
CA ASP A 146 21.05 -20.64 2.95
C ASP A 146 20.19 -20.42 1.69
N VAL A 147 19.53 -21.46 1.19
CA VAL A 147 18.58 -21.41 0.07
C VAL A 147 17.22 -21.90 0.56
N ASN A 148 16.19 -21.10 0.39
CA ASN A 148 14.80 -21.45 0.62
C ASN A 148 14.10 -21.61 -0.74
N ASP A 149 13.54 -22.79 -0.97
CA ASP A 149 12.84 -23.10 -2.22
C ASP A 149 11.46 -22.43 -2.21
N LEU A 150 11.18 -21.61 -3.22
CA LEU A 150 9.92 -20.89 -3.38
C LEU A 150 9.05 -21.47 -4.50
N ARG A 151 9.52 -22.51 -5.21
CA ARG A 151 8.80 -23.06 -6.35
C ARG A 151 7.47 -23.65 -5.92
N ILE A 152 6.39 -23.09 -6.44
CA ILE A 152 5.05 -23.65 -6.33
C ILE A 152 4.72 -24.37 -7.63
N ALA A 153 4.44 -25.67 -7.52
CA ALA A 153 4.22 -26.53 -8.66
C ALA A 153 2.84 -26.30 -9.32
N ASP A 154 2.84 -26.06 -10.63
CA ASP A 154 1.65 -26.09 -11.50
C ASP A 154 1.32 -27.56 -11.86
N VAL A 155 0.94 -28.35 -10.84
CA VAL A 155 0.86 -29.83 -10.91
C VAL A 155 -0.24 -30.36 -11.83
N GLY A 156 -1.02 -29.52 -12.51
CA GLY A 156 -2.13 -29.99 -13.35
C GLY A 156 -2.24 -29.34 -14.72
N GLY A 157 -1.27 -28.51 -15.12
CA GLY A 157 -1.42 -27.69 -16.33
C GLY A 157 -2.67 -26.79 -16.28
N PHE A 158 -3.20 -26.57 -15.07
CA PHE A 158 -4.36 -25.72 -14.84
C PHE A 158 -3.95 -24.27 -14.98
N GLY A 159 -2.68 -23.92 -14.74
CA GLY A 159 -2.03 -22.67 -15.16
C GLY A 159 -2.73 -21.36 -14.76
N ILE A 160 -3.82 -21.49 -14.03
CA ILE A 160 -4.83 -20.52 -13.68
C ILE A 160 -5.52 -21.27 -12.54
N VAL A 161 -5.53 -20.68 -11.34
CA VAL A 161 -6.48 -21.09 -10.33
C VAL A 161 -7.86 -21.08 -11.01
N PRO A 162 -8.52 -22.24 -11.23
CA PRO A 162 -9.62 -22.33 -12.18
C PRO A 162 -10.66 -21.27 -11.85
N VAL A 163 -10.97 -20.46 -12.85
CA VAL A 163 -11.96 -19.41 -12.72
C VAL A 163 -13.32 -20.04 -12.93
N LEU A 164 -14.06 -20.21 -11.85
CA LEU A 164 -15.37 -20.82 -11.83
C LEU A 164 -16.43 -19.73 -11.61
N SER A 165 -17.56 -19.85 -12.29
CA SER A 165 -18.70 -18.94 -12.07
C SER A 165 -19.45 -19.21 -10.76
N ALA A 166 -19.10 -20.27 -10.03
CA ALA A 166 -19.66 -20.65 -8.74
C ALA A 166 -18.73 -21.65 -8.03
N ASP A 167 -18.93 -21.87 -6.73
CA ASP A 167 -18.22 -22.93 -5.99
C ASP A 167 -18.63 -24.31 -6.54
N PRO A 168 -17.69 -25.27 -6.69
CA PRO A 168 -18.02 -26.65 -7.02
C PRO A 168 -18.98 -27.23 -5.98
N PRO A 169 -19.88 -28.15 -6.35
CA PRO A 169 -20.66 -28.91 -5.38
C PRO A 169 -19.72 -29.57 -4.36
N GLU A 170 -20.06 -29.48 -3.08
CA GLU A 170 -19.21 -29.96 -1.99
C GLU A 170 -18.93 -31.47 -2.12
N GLU A 171 -19.90 -32.23 -2.66
CA GLU A 171 -19.76 -33.65 -2.97
C GLU A 171 -18.66 -33.98 -4.01
N ASP A 172 -18.25 -33.02 -4.84
CA ASP A 172 -17.19 -33.17 -5.86
C ASP A 172 -15.79 -32.81 -5.33
N LEU A 173 -15.71 -32.28 -4.11
CA LEU A 173 -14.49 -31.82 -3.45
C LEU A 173 -13.91 -32.94 -2.58
N THR A 174 -13.32 -33.96 -3.19
CA THR A 174 -12.72 -35.08 -2.43
C THR A 174 -11.24 -34.89 -2.07
N GLN A 175 -10.65 -33.75 -2.46
CA GLN A 175 -9.23 -33.42 -2.31
C GLN A 175 -9.07 -31.92 -2.14
N THR A 176 -7.97 -31.49 -1.50
CA THR A 176 -7.65 -30.08 -1.35
C THR A 176 -7.54 -29.41 -2.72
N ARG A 177 -8.29 -28.33 -2.92
CA ARG A 177 -8.39 -27.60 -4.21
C ARG A 177 -8.41 -26.11 -3.96
N LEU A 178 -7.85 -25.33 -4.89
CA LEU A 178 -7.89 -23.87 -4.93
C LEU A 178 -8.53 -23.45 -6.25
N TRP A 179 -9.51 -22.54 -6.23
CA TRP A 179 -10.18 -21.96 -7.41
C TRP A 179 -10.49 -20.47 -7.18
N ARG A 180 -10.78 -19.72 -8.25
CA ARG A 180 -11.25 -18.33 -8.18
C ARG A 180 -12.72 -18.35 -8.52
N ASN A 181 -13.56 -17.83 -7.66
CA ASN A 181 -14.99 -17.74 -7.90
C ASN A 181 -15.33 -16.35 -8.47
N ASP A 182 -15.56 -16.27 -9.77
CA ASP A 182 -15.82 -15.01 -10.49
C ASP A 182 -17.15 -14.36 -10.14
N SER A 183 -18.11 -15.12 -9.60
CA SER A 183 -19.38 -14.53 -9.15
C SER A 183 -19.22 -13.66 -7.90
N VAL A 184 -18.16 -13.91 -7.12
CA VAL A 184 -17.86 -13.17 -5.88
C VAL A 184 -16.50 -12.47 -5.92
N GLY A 185 -15.67 -12.70 -6.94
CA GLY A 185 -14.35 -12.07 -7.08
C GLY A 185 -13.29 -12.57 -6.08
N GLU A 186 -13.48 -13.74 -5.48
CA GLU A 186 -12.62 -14.26 -4.41
C GLU A 186 -11.88 -15.54 -4.84
N PHE A 187 -10.75 -15.80 -4.19
CA PHE A 187 -10.10 -17.10 -4.22
C PHE A 187 -10.75 -17.98 -3.14
N ARG A 188 -10.88 -19.27 -3.42
CA ARG A 188 -11.55 -20.24 -2.57
C ARG A 188 -10.67 -21.47 -2.50
N ALA A 189 -10.43 -22.02 -1.31
CA ALA A 189 -9.79 -23.32 -1.16
C ALA A 189 -10.65 -24.26 -0.34
N TYR A 190 -10.77 -25.50 -0.80
CA TYR A 190 -11.34 -26.58 -0.01
C TYR A 190 -10.22 -27.30 0.74
N ALA A 191 -10.34 -27.43 2.05
CA ALA A 191 -9.41 -28.16 2.90
C ALA A 191 -9.98 -29.55 3.21
N ALA A 192 -9.46 -30.60 2.56
CA ALA A 192 -10.04 -31.95 2.62
C ALA A 192 -9.96 -32.61 4.01
N ASP A 193 -9.05 -32.16 4.87
CA ASP A 193 -8.93 -32.59 6.25
C ASP A 193 -9.98 -31.95 7.17
N ALA A 194 -10.41 -30.74 6.86
CA ALA A 194 -11.44 -30.01 7.58
C ALA A 194 -12.85 -30.18 6.97
N ASP A 195 -12.94 -30.71 5.75
CA ASP A 195 -14.18 -30.80 4.97
C ASP A 195 -14.90 -29.44 4.87
N GLN A 196 -14.14 -28.40 4.50
CA GLN A 196 -14.61 -27.02 4.49
C GLN A 196 -14.05 -26.22 3.32
N ILE A 197 -14.89 -25.38 2.72
CA ILE A 197 -14.47 -24.31 1.80
C ILE A 197 -14.09 -23.06 2.61
N VAL A 198 -12.86 -22.60 2.41
CA VAL A 198 -12.28 -21.37 2.96
C VAL A 198 -12.19 -20.34 1.84
N SER A 199 -12.49 -19.08 2.15
CA SER A 199 -12.41 -17.97 1.20
C SER A 199 -11.20 -17.11 1.49
N PHE A 200 -10.52 -16.67 0.43
CA PHE A 200 -9.37 -15.78 0.42
C PHE A 200 -9.76 -14.60 -0.45
N SER A 201 -9.95 -13.42 0.16
CA SER A 201 -10.14 -12.20 -0.62
C SER A 201 -8.83 -11.87 -1.34
N THR A 202 -8.89 -11.66 -2.67
CA THR A 202 -7.79 -11.07 -3.45
C THR A 202 -7.94 -9.59 -3.71
N THR A 203 -9.02 -8.99 -3.25
CA THR A 203 -8.87 -7.64 -2.73
C THR A 203 -7.76 -7.76 -1.68
N VAL A 204 -6.60 -7.14 -1.94
CA VAL A 204 -5.85 -6.49 -0.84
C VAL A 204 -6.96 -5.93 0.02
N GLU A 205 -7.08 -6.36 1.27
CA GLU A 205 -8.03 -5.75 2.19
C GLU A 205 -7.63 -4.28 2.33
N THR A 206 -8.03 -3.42 1.38
CA THR A 206 -8.27 -2.01 1.62
C THR A 206 -9.52 -1.84 2.49
N SER A 207 -10.30 -2.92 2.62
CA SER A 207 -11.25 -3.08 3.71
C SER A 207 -10.69 -4.07 4.72
N PHE A 208 -9.85 -3.55 5.62
CA PHE A 208 -9.80 -4.05 6.99
C PHE A 208 -11.23 -4.20 7.50
N SER A 209 -11.47 -5.14 8.43
CA SER A 209 -12.73 -5.42 9.13
C SER A 209 -13.54 -4.17 9.55
N GLY A 210 -14.22 -3.51 8.61
CA GLY A 210 -14.57 -2.08 8.71
C GLY A 210 -13.33 -1.21 8.96
N PRO A 211 -13.05 -0.16 8.17
CA PRO A 211 -12.09 0.83 8.66
C PRO A 211 -12.56 1.29 10.04
N THR A 212 -11.68 1.26 11.02
CA THR A 212 -12.04 1.88 12.30
C THR A 212 -12.02 3.38 12.03
N THR A 213 -13.18 3.98 11.79
CA THR A 213 -13.28 5.42 11.61
C THR A 213 -12.85 6.10 12.92
N ARG A 214 -11.73 6.82 12.85
CA ARG A 214 -11.23 7.66 13.94
C ARG A 214 -11.56 9.09 13.61
N LEU A 215 -12.52 9.65 14.34
CA LEU A 215 -12.86 11.06 14.21
C LEU A 215 -11.64 11.93 14.60
N ILE A 216 -11.27 12.86 13.74
CA ILE A 216 -10.22 13.86 14.00
C ILE A 216 -10.89 15.18 14.42
N GLU A 217 -11.85 15.66 13.64
CA GLU A 217 -12.56 16.93 13.88
C GLU A 217 -13.95 16.86 13.23
N ASP A 218 -15.01 17.05 14.02
CA ASP A 218 -16.40 17.09 13.53
C ASP A 218 -16.93 18.52 13.36
N PHE A 219 -16.17 19.53 13.80
CA PHE A 219 -16.54 20.95 13.71
C PHE A 219 -17.89 21.28 14.39
N GLU A 220 -18.38 20.42 15.29
CA GLU A 220 -19.57 20.66 16.11
C GLU A 220 -19.26 21.54 17.31
N ASP A 221 -17.99 21.60 17.70
CA ASP A 221 -17.48 22.47 18.73
C ASP A 221 -16.47 23.49 18.17
N SER A 222 -16.06 24.40 19.05
CA SER A 222 -15.14 25.45 18.65
C SER A 222 -13.73 24.86 18.45
N ILE A 223 -13.26 24.76 17.21
CA ILE A 223 -11.88 24.40 16.82
C ILE A 223 -10.77 25.25 17.50
N LYS A 224 -11.14 26.32 18.22
CA LYS A 224 -10.22 27.11 19.05
C LYS A 224 -9.55 26.24 20.13
N GLY A 225 -8.26 26.02 19.95
CA GLY A 225 -7.38 25.39 20.93
C GLY A 225 -6.56 24.26 20.33
N ASN A 226 -7.13 23.54 19.37
CA ASN A 226 -6.49 22.40 18.70
C ASN A 226 -5.86 22.77 17.35
N TRP A 227 -6.26 23.91 16.80
CA TRP A 227 -5.76 24.45 15.55
C TRP A 227 -5.01 25.76 15.81
N ARG A 228 -3.88 25.90 15.11
CA ARG A 228 -2.93 27.01 15.14
C ARG A 228 -2.85 27.66 13.77
N GLY A 229 -2.34 28.89 13.72
CA GLY A 229 -2.22 29.63 12.48
C GLY A 229 -3.57 30.16 12.02
N GLY A 230 -3.59 31.38 11.49
CA GLY A 230 -4.80 32.01 10.99
C GLY A 230 -5.23 33.25 11.78
N ASP A 231 -5.38 34.36 11.05
CA ASP A 231 -6.17 35.54 11.42
C ASP A 231 -7.68 35.27 11.20
N SER A 232 -8.09 34.00 11.06
CA SER A 232 -9.36 33.64 10.46
C SER A 232 -10.51 33.68 11.48
N THR A 233 -11.57 34.43 11.13
CA THR A 233 -12.84 34.39 11.85
C THR A 233 -13.79 33.48 11.10
N TYR A 234 -13.70 32.17 11.33
CA TYR A 234 -14.73 31.25 10.86
C TYR A 234 -15.96 31.34 11.77
N THR A 235 -17.11 30.95 11.23
CA THR A 235 -18.36 30.78 11.98
C THR A 235 -18.88 29.37 11.80
N TYR A 236 -19.60 28.88 12.80
CA TYR A 236 -20.28 27.59 12.76
C TYR A 236 -21.67 27.81 12.19
N ASN A 237 -21.96 27.25 11.00
CA ASN A 237 -23.26 27.44 10.36
C ASN A 237 -23.72 26.23 9.53
N THR A 238 -24.97 26.33 9.07
CA THR A 238 -25.60 25.37 8.16
C THR A 238 -25.55 25.86 6.70
N PRO A 239 -25.56 24.96 5.70
CA PRO A 239 -25.66 23.51 5.83
C PRO A 239 -24.37 22.91 6.40
N ALA A 240 -24.53 21.94 7.30
CA ALA A 240 -23.46 21.06 7.75
C ALA A 240 -23.55 19.75 6.95
N PHE A 241 -22.41 19.09 6.77
CA PHE A 241 -22.34 17.76 6.20
C PHE A 241 -22.83 16.72 7.22
N GLU A 242 -22.32 16.80 8.45
CA GLU A 242 -22.84 16.07 9.61
C GLU A 242 -23.31 17.04 10.70
N GLY A 243 -24.18 16.58 11.60
CA GLY A 243 -24.45 17.29 12.83
C GLY A 243 -25.25 18.59 12.64
N SER A 244 -24.86 19.62 13.38
CA SER A 244 -25.53 20.90 13.50
C SER A 244 -24.75 22.08 12.91
N ALA A 245 -23.44 21.93 12.66
CA ALA A 245 -22.62 23.00 12.09
C ALA A 245 -21.39 22.48 11.32
N ALA A 246 -21.01 23.22 10.29
CA ALA A 246 -19.71 23.10 9.65
C ALA A 246 -18.87 24.37 9.90
N ALA A 247 -17.55 24.24 9.81
CA ALA A 247 -16.66 25.40 9.85
C ALA A 247 -16.78 26.18 8.54
N TYR A 248 -17.24 27.42 8.60
CA TYR A 248 -17.47 28.28 7.44
C TYR A 248 -16.54 29.50 7.44
N TRP A 249 -15.87 29.71 6.31
CA TRP A 249 -15.11 30.91 6.01
C TRP A 249 -15.90 31.77 5.04
N SER A 250 -16.08 33.04 5.40
CA SER A 250 -16.91 33.99 4.62
C SER A 250 -16.11 35.00 3.81
N GLU A 251 -14.81 35.10 4.09
CA GLU A 251 -13.95 36.13 3.53
C GLU A 251 -13.29 35.64 2.23
N SER A 252 -13.00 36.60 1.34
CA SER A 252 -12.23 36.33 0.12
C SER A 252 -10.72 36.18 0.37
N SER A 253 -10.28 36.33 1.61
CA SER A 253 -8.88 36.13 2.00
C SER A 253 -8.59 34.65 2.25
N ARG A 254 -7.33 34.29 1.98
CA ARG A 254 -6.76 33.00 2.36
C ARG A 254 -6.80 32.84 3.88
N ALA A 255 -7.42 31.78 4.34
CA ALA A 255 -7.33 31.30 5.71
C ALA A 255 -6.56 29.99 5.74
N THR A 256 -5.66 29.86 6.71
CA THR A 256 -4.88 28.66 6.93
C THR A 256 -4.86 28.37 8.41
N GLU A 257 -5.21 27.15 8.77
CA GLU A 257 -5.14 26.60 10.11
C GLU A 257 -4.34 25.29 10.03
N TYR A 258 -3.65 24.91 11.09
CA TYR A 258 -2.90 23.66 11.15
C TYR A 258 -2.84 23.12 12.58
N SER A 259 -2.62 21.83 12.71
CA SER A 259 -2.54 21.15 14.00
C SER A 259 -1.37 20.17 13.97
N LEU A 260 -0.47 20.31 14.94
CA LEU A 260 0.68 19.45 15.12
C LEU A 260 0.42 18.47 16.26
N GLN A 261 1.13 17.33 16.24
CA GLN A 261 1.01 16.33 17.29
C GLN A 261 1.17 16.97 18.69
N GLY A 262 0.14 16.85 19.51
CA GLY A 262 0.08 17.43 20.85
C GLY A 262 -0.79 18.68 20.98
N ASP A 263 -1.37 19.19 19.89
CA ASP A 263 -2.27 20.35 19.94
C ASP A 263 -3.65 20.05 20.49
N GLY A 264 -4.00 18.78 20.70
CA GLY A 264 -5.24 18.40 21.40
C GLY A 264 -6.33 17.79 20.51
N LEU A 265 -6.09 17.62 19.20
CA LEU A 265 -6.95 16.76 18.38
C LEU A 265 -7.08 15.35 19.00
N PRO A 266 -8.29 14.76 18.99
CA PRO A 266 -8.52 13.38 19.45
C PRO A 266 -7.63 12.35 18.77
N TYR A 267 -7.26 12.60 17.51
CA TYR A 267 -6.44 11.71 16.70
C TYR A 267 -5.54 12.49 15.74
N TYR A 268 -4.34 11.96 15.50
CA TYR A 268 -3.44 12.39 14.43
C TYR A 268 -3.13 11.18 13.55
N PRO A 269 -3.18 11.33 12.22
CA PRO A 269 -2.92 10.21 11.30
C PRO A 269 -1.60 9.48 11.56
N GLU A 270 -1.62 8.19 11.31
CA GLU A 270 -0.49 7.25 11.38
C GLU A 270 -0.27 6.61 10.02
N SER A 271 0.96 6.20 9.73
CA SER A 271 1.31 5.52 8.47
C SER A 271 0.34 4.37 8.18
N GLY A 272 -0.29 4.41 7.01
CA GLY A 272 -1.33 3.47 6.57
C GLY A 272 -2.76 3.96 6.77
N ASP A 273 -2.97 5.08 7.46
CA ASP A 273 -4.30 5.69 7.56
C ASP A 273 -4.69 6.38 6.26
N THR A 274 -5.97 6.35 5.90
CA THR A 274 -6.54 7.28 4.91
C THR A 274 -7.24 8.42 5.62
N VAL A 275 -6.79 9.65 5.40
CA VAL A 275 -7.43 10.87 5.92
C VAL A 275 -8.49 11.34 4.93
N ALA A 276 -9.68 11.66 5.43
CA ALA A 276 -10.80 12.12 4.63
C ALA A 276 -11.49 13.33 5.27
N MET A 277 -11.99 14.24 4.43
CA MET A 277 -12.71 15.44 4.86
C MET A 277 -13.86 15.77 3.89
N ALA A 278 -14.98 16.25 4.44
CA ALA A 278 -16.07 16.80 3.65
C ALA A 278 -15.82 18.27 3.34
N ILE A 279 -15.99 18.65 2.07
CA ILE A 279 -15.77 20.01 1.57
C ILE A 279 -16.98 20.53 0.81
N TYR A 280 -17.25 21.83 0.93
CA TYR A 280 -18.32 22.54 0.22
C TYR A 280 -17.83 23.91 -0.24
N ALA A 281 -17.74 24.12 -1.55
CA ALA A 281 -17.34 25.41 -2.13
C ALA A 281 -18.56 26.26 -2.49
N GLU A 282 -18.53 27.54 -2.16
CA GLU A 282 -19.52 28.54 -2.58
C GLU A 282 -18.99 29.44 -3.71
N SER A 283 -19.88 30.24 -4.29
CA SER A 283 -19.49 31.25 -5.28
C SER A 283 -18.38 32.16 -4.76
N GLY A 284 -17.26 32.20 -5.49
CA GLY A 284 -16.08 32.99 -5.13
C GLY A 284 -15.06 32.24 -4.29
N ASN A 285 -15.26 30.94 -4.06
CA ASN A 285 -14.18 30.05 -3.63
C ASN A 285 -13.20 29.86 -4.78
N ASP A 286 -11.92 30.04 -4.48
CA ASP A 286 -10.83 29.73 -5.41
C ASP A 286 -10.37 28.28 -5.16
N ASN A 287 -10.07 27.93 -3.91
CA ASN A 287 -9.67 26.57 -3.55
C ASN A 287 -9.92 26.19 -2.08
N ILE A 288 -9.94 24.89 -1.84
CA ILE A 288 -9.94 24.23 -0.53
C ILE A 288 -8.79 23.21 -0.51
N ASP A 289 -7.94 23.28 0.51
CA ASP A 289 -6.78 22.41 0.67
C ASP A 289 -6.88 21.59 1.97
N LEU A 290 -6.62 20.28 1.87
CA LEU A 290 -6.31 19.39 3.00
C LEU A 290 -4.82 19.06 2.99
N GLY A 291 -4.09 19.60 3.96
CA GLY A 291 -2.68 19.30 4.17
C GLY A 291 -2.45 18.18 5.18
N PHE A 292 -1.44 17.36 4.91
CA PHE A 292 -0.99 16.25 5.73
C PHE A 292 0.53 16.10 5.63
N GLY A 293 1.16 15.33 6.51
CA GLY A 293 2.61 15.19 6.54
C GLY A 293 3.31 16.30 7.33
N LYS A 294 2.56 17.15 8.04
CA LYS A 294 3.08 18.38 8.65
C LYS A 294 3.91 18.11 9.91
N ASP A 295 5.15 18.58 9.93
CA ASP A 295 6.11 18.37 11.04
C ASP A 295 6.58 19.66 11.73
N VAL A 296 6.40 20.82 11.09
CA VAL A 296 6.86 22.12 11.59
C VAL A 296 5.73 23.16 11.75
N ASP A 297 5.96 24.08 12.67
CA ASP A 297 5.05 25.20 13.04
C ASP A 297 5.16 26.36 12.04
N ASP A 298 5.06 26.06 10.75
CA ASP A 298 5.08 27.05 9.68
C ASP A 298 4.13 26.69 8.53
N TYR A 299 4.18 27.42 7.43
CA TYR A 299 3.33 27.21 6.27
C TYR A 299 3.92 26.22 5.24
N SER A 300 5.11 25.70 5.53
CA SER A 300 5.89 24.85 4.65
C SER A 300 5.90 23.40 5.11
N GLY A 301 6.50 22.53 4.31
CA GLY A 301 6.83 21.18 4.71
C GLY A 301 5.62 20.25 4.82
N ASP A 302 4.69 20.31 3.87
CA ASP A 302 3.51 19.46 3.85
C ASP A 302 3.12 18.99 2.44
N ASN A 303 2.33 17.92 2.38
CA ASN A 303 1.62 17.49 1.18
C ASN A 303 0.17 17.94 1.28
N ARG A 304 -0.45 18.29 0.15
CA ARG A 304 -1.80 18.85 0.12
C ARG A 304 -2.63 18.31 -1.01
N ILE A 305 -3.88 18.00 -0.71
CA ILE A 305 -4.92 17.87 -1.74
C ILE A 305 -5.58 19.23 -1.89
N ARG A 306 -5.46 19.82 -3.07
CA ARG A 306 -6.13 21.06 -3.45
C ARG A 306 -7.31 20.76 -4.35
N VAL A 307 -8.48 21.29 -3.99
CA VAL A 307 -9.69 21.25 -4.82
C VAL A 307 -10.08 22.66 -5.21
N ASP A 308 -10.16 22.89 -6.52
CA ASP A 308 -10.67 24.11 -7.12
C ASP A 308 -11.94 23.74 -7.89
N VAL A 309 -13.08 24.01 -7.24
CA VAL A 309 -14.41 23.68 -7.76
C VAL A 309 -14.78 24.57 -8.94
N GLY A 310 -14.28 25.81 -8.98
CA GLY A 310 -14.55 26.75 -10.07
C GLY A 310 -13.89 26.35 -11.39
N ASN A 311 -12.75 25.67 -11.31
CA ASN A 311 -11.97 25.21 -12.46
C ASN A 311 -11.99 23.70 -12.68
N ASP A 312 -12.88 22.95 -12.01
CA ASP A 312 -13.01 21.49 -12.15
C ASP A 312 -11.64 20.80 -11.96
N SER A 313 -10.91 21.16 -10.89
CA SER A 313 -9.52 20.75 -10.69
C SER A 313 -9.26 20.15 -9.31
N VAL A 314 -8.58 19.02 -9.28
CA VAL A 314 -8.02 18.41 -8.07
C VAL A 314 -6.52 18.23 -8.28
N GLN A 315 -5.70 18.68 -7.34
CA GLN A 315 -4.25 18.60 -7.41
C GLN A 315 -3.71 17.96 -6.14
N LEU A 316 -2.69 17.13 -6.29
CA LEU A 316 -1.81 16.74 -5.20
C LEU A 316 -0.56 17.62 -5.30
N LEU A 317 -0.25 18.34 -4.23
CA LEU A 317 0.84 19.29 -4.13
C LEU A 317 1.78 18.88 -2.99
N SER A 318 3.05 19.26 -3.11
CA SER A 318 4.05 19.22 -2.04
C SER A 318 4.58 20.63 -1.85
N THR A 319 4.67 21.09 -0.61
CA THR A 319 5.13 22.43 -0.25
C THR A 319 6.54 22.31 0.33
N ASP A 320 7.55 22.80 -0.40
CA ASP A 320 8.93 22.82 0.08
C ASP A 320 9.09 23.83 1.25
N ALA A 321 10.21 23.73 1.99
CA ALA A 321 10.53 24.60 3.13
C ALA A 321 10.55 26.12 2.83
N ASP A 322 10.64 26.51 1.55
CA ASP A 322 10.57 27.90 1.11
C ASP A 322 9.17 28.35 0.65
N ASN A 323 8.15 27.50 0.88
CA ASN A 323 6.76 27.61 0.42
C ASN A 323 6.59 27.51 -1.11
N THR A 324 7.56 26.95 -1.81
CA THR A 324 7.38 26.61 -3.23
C THR A 324 6.45 25.41 -3.32
N GLU A 325 5.37 25.55 -4.11
CA GLU A 325 4.47 24.44 -4.41
C GLU A 325 4.96 23.66 -5.62
N ARG A 326 5.10 22.35 -5.45
CA ARG A 326 5.40 21.38 -6.51
C ARG A 326 4.17 20.51 -6.75
N GLN A 327 3.62 20.55 -7.97
CA GLN A 327 2.53 19.67 -8.34
C GLN A 327 3.03 18.24 -8.52
N LEU A 328 2.49 17.33 -7.71
CA LEU A 328 2.77 15.90 -7.70
C LEU A 328 1.82 15.16 -8.67
N GLY A 329 0.56 15.59 -8.75
CA GLY A 329 -0.41 15.07 -9.70
C GLY A 329 -1.65 15.96 -9.82
N SER A 330 -2.48 15.69 -10.83
CA SER A 330 -3.73 16.43 -11.03
C SER A 330 -4.78 15.62 -11.77
N ALA A 331 -6.04 15.91 -11.50
CA ALA A 331 -7.20 15.41 -12.22
C ALA A 331 -8.20 16.54 -12.47
N SER A 332 -9.11 16.35 -13.44
CA SER A 332 -10.13 17.34 -13.78
C SER A 332 -11.55 16.76 -13.75
N PRO A 333 -12.09 16.43 -12.56
CA PRO A 333 -13.45 15.93 -12.42
C PRO A 333 -14.48 17.02 -12.71
N SER A 334 -15.71 16.64 -13.05
CA SER A 334 -16.82 17.59 -13.09
C SER A 334 -17.32 17.87 -11.67
N LEU A 335 -17.09 19.10 -11.20
CA LEU A 335 -17.49 19.58 -9.90
C LEU A 335 -18.58 20.64 -10.07
N SER A 336 -19.17 21.05 -8.95
CA SER A 336 -20.23 22.03 -8.91
C SER A 336 -20.18 22.73 -7.57
N LEU A 337 -20.32 24.06 -7.60
CA LEU A 337 -20.54 24.86 -6.42
C LEU A 337 -21.80 24.39 -5.70
N ASP A 338 -21.90 24.76 -4.42
CA ASP A 338 -23.03 24.45 -3.57
C ASP A 338 -23.32 22.94 -3.42
N THR A 339 -22.26 22.12 -3.49
CA THR A 339 -22.33 20.66 -3.41
C THR A 339 -21.25 20.13 -2.47
N TRP A 340 -21.59 19.13 -1.65
CA TRP A 340 -20.63 18.44 -0.79
C TRP A 340 -19.84 17.39 -1.57
N TYR A 341 -18.54 17.32 -1.28
CA TYR A 341 -17.63 16.27 -1.76
C TYR A 341 -16.83 15.72 -0.60
N ILE A 342 -16.36 14.47 -0.72
CA ILE A 342 -15.35 13.91 0.17
C ILE A 342 -14.01 13.91 -0.57
N ILE A 343 -12.99 14.49 0.04
CA ILE A 343 -11.60 14.33 -0.41
C ILE A 343 -10.87 13.35 0.50
N GLU A 344 -10.00 12.55 -0.09
CA GLU A 344 -9.22 11.54 0.63
C GLU A 344 -7.77 11.55 0.21
N ALA A 345 -6.87 11.43 1.19
CA ALA A 345 -5.45 11.16 1.01
C ALA A 345 -5.04 9.95 1.83
N ASP A 346 -4.37 9.01 1.19
CA ASP A 346 -3.62 7.97 1.89
C ASP A 346 -2.39 8.58 2.56
N TYR A 347 -2.35 8.50 3.88
CA TYR A 347 -1.27 8.98 4.72
C TYR A 347 -0.30 7.83 4.95
N ASP A 348 0.79 7.81 4.19
CA ASP A 348 1.81 6.77 4.32
C ASP A 348 2.83 7.04 5.44
N GLY A 349 2.75 8.19 6.11
CA GLY A 349 3.56 8.55 7.28
C GLY A 349 5.07 8.35 7.13
N GLY A 350 5.63 8.54 5.93
CA GLY A 350 7.05 8.30 5.65
C GLY A 350 7.37 6.91 5.08
N GLY A 351 6.39 6.25 4.46
CA GLY A 351 6.53 5.00 3.72
C GLY A 351 7.17 5.19 2.34
N THR A 352 6.76 4.42 1.33
CA THR A 352 7.29 4.49 -0.05
C THR A 352 7.08 5.85 -0.75
N GLY A 353 6.44 6.81 -0.08
CA GLY A 353 6.15 8.16 -0.56
C GLY A 353 4.99 8.15 -1.55
N VAL A 354 3.97 7.33 -1.33
CA VAL A 354 2.86 7.15 -2.28
C VAL A 354 1.57 7.58 -1.59
N HIS A 355 1.00 8.69 -2.07
CA HIS A 355 -0.21 9.29 -1.50
C HIS A 355 -1.41 9.22 -2.46
N PRO A 356 -2.01 8.04 -2.69
CA PRO A 356 -3.26 7.93 -3.42
C PRO A 356 -4.27 8.96 -2.94
N THR A 357 -4.67 9.83 -3.85
CA THR A 357 -5.59 10.93 -3.57
C THR A 357 -6.85 10.73 -4.38
N ARG A 358 -8.01 10.86 -3.75
CA ARG A 358 -9.31 10.63 -4.38
C ARG A 358 -10.29 11.72 -4.01
N ILE A 359 -11.26 11.96 -4.90
CA ILE A 359 -12.42 12.79 -4.61
C ILE A 359 -13.69 12.01 -4.99
N TYR A 360 -14.70 12.11 -4.13
CA TYR A 360 -15.97 11.41 -4.30
C TYR A 360 -17.13 12.39 -4.25
N SER A 361 -18.15 12.11 -5.05
CA SER A 361 -19.48 12.64 -4.78
C SER A 361 -20.05 11.95 -3.53
N THR A 362 -20.87 12.68 -2.80
CA THR A 362 -21.55 12.16 -1.63
C THR A 362 -22.96 12.74 -1.56
N THR A 363 -23.86 12.00 -0.93
CA THR A 363 -25.19 12.46 -0.56
C THR A 363 -25.17 12.74 0.93
N THR A 364 -25.62 13.93 1.33
CA THR A 364 -25.79 14.25 2.75
C THR A 364 -26.81 13.28 3.36
N GLY A 365 -26.33 12.40 4.24
CA GLY A 365 -27.07 11.25 4.76
C GLY A 365 -26.61 10.87 6.18
N SER A 366 -27.17 9.81 6.74
CA SER A 366 -26.88 9.38 8.13
C SER A 366 -25.52 8.69 8.32
N ASP A 367 -24.75 8.50 7.24
CA ASP A 367 -23.41 7.92 7.27
C ASP A 367 -22.42 8.90 6.62
N PRO A 368 -21.71 9.71 7.42
CA PRO A 368 -20.80 10.74 6.93
C PRO A 368 -19.54 10.16 6.25
N GLY A 369 -19.32 8.84 6.30
CA GLY A 369 -18.29 8.15 5.52
C GLY A 369 -18.76 7.67 4.13
N GLN A 370 -20.02 7.92 3.76
CA GLN A 370 -20.59 7.35 2.53
C GLN A 370 -20.03 8.05 1.28
N ARG A 371 -19.27 7.28 0.51
CA ARG A 371 -18.76 7.62 -0.82
C ARG A 371 -19.73 7.06 -1.86
N ASP A 372 -20.39 7.93 -2.62
CA ASP A 372 -21.36 7.46 -3.62
C ASP A 372 -20.68 7.10 -4.94
N THR A 373 -19.79 7.96 -5.44
CA THR A 373 -19.08 7.74 -6.71
C THR A 373 -17.73 8.42 -6.67
N GLU A 374 -16.67 7.69 -7.02
CA GLU A 374 -15.35 8.26 -7.25
C GLU A 374 -15.39 9.13 -8.50
N LEU A 375 -15.12 10.43 -8.35
CA LEU A 375 -15.12 11.38 -9.47
C LEU A 375 -13.74 11.49 -10.11
N ALA A 376 -12.69 11.34 -9.31
CA ALA A 376 -11.32 11.28 -9.79
C ALA A 376 -10.39 10.63 -8.75
N ALA A 377 -9.31 10.03 -9.27
CA ALA A 377 -8.18 9.57 -8.49
C ALA A 377 -6.87 10.09 -9.11
N ILE A 378 -5.95 10.53 -8.26
CA ILE A 378 -4.58 10.89 -8.62
C ILE A 378 -3.71 9.71 -8.17
N SER A 379 -3.36 8.86 -9.13
CA SER A 379 -2.68 7.59 -8.89
C SER A 379 -1.16 7.63 -9.08
N SER A 380 -0.57 8.82 -9.24
CA SER A 380 0.88 8.90 -9.44
C SER A 380 1.58 8.67 -8.10
N PRO A 381 2.36 7.59 -7.92
CA PRO A 381 3.24 7.45 -6.76
C PRO A 381 4.27 8.56 -6.86
N THR A 382 4.12 9.57 -6.01
CA THR A 382 5.01 10.72 -6.00
C THR A 382 5.87 10.60 -4.77
N SER A 383 6.92 9.79 -4.88
CA SER A 383 7.86 9.47 -3.80
C SER A 383 8.25 10.73 -3.05
N ASP A 384 7.60 10.97 -1.92
CA ASP A 384 7.86 12.10 -1.05
C ASP A 384 8.30 11.58 0.31
N GLU A 385 9.60 11.28 0.43
CA GLU A 385 10.20 10.78 1.67
C GLU A 385 10.44 11.90 2.70
N THR A 386 10.21 13.16 2.31
CA THR A 386 10.65 14.35 3.05
C THR A 386 9.68 14.80 4.15
N HIS A 387 8.38 14.54 4.00
CA HIS A 387 7.35 15.03 4.92
C HIS A 387 6.72 13.89 5.71
N GLN A 388 7.27 13.61 6.89
CA GLN A 388 6.87 12.47 7.73
C GLN A 388 6.09 12.90 8.99
N GLY A 389 5.68 14.17 9.05
CA GLY A 389 4.99 14.71 10.20
C GLY A 389 3.54 14.26 10.29
N ARG A 390 3.06 14.01 11.50
CA ARG A 390 1.67 13.57 11.74
C ARG A 390 0.66 14.72 11.78
N GLY A 391 1.11 15.95 11.57
CA GLY A 391 0.24 17.12 11.60
C GLY A 391 -0.64 17.24 10.37
N LEU A 392 -1.69 18.04 10.54
CA LEU A 392 -2.68 18.34 9.52
C LEU A 392 -2.69 19.85 9.26
N ALA A 393 -3.07 20.25 8.05
CA ALA A 393 -3.36 21.64 7.71
C ALA A 393 -4.68 21.73 6.96
N LEU A 394 -5.38 22.84 7.16
CA LEU A 394 -6.59 23.22 6.46
C LEU A 394 -6.34 24.57 5.83
N GLU A 395 -6.67 24.70 4.55
CA GLU A 395 -6.65 25.99 3.91
C GLU A 395 -7.87 26.18 3.03
N ILE A 396 -8.34 27.42 3.01
CA ILE A 396 -9.45 27.84 2.18
C ILE A 396 -9.21 29.25 1.66
N VAL A 397 -9.41 29.45 0.37
CA VAL A 397 -9.38 30.77 -0.28
C VAL A 397 -10.77 31.06 -0.82
N GLY A 398 -11.45 31.99 -0.18
CA GLY A 398 -12.83 32.37 -0.52
C GLY A 398 -13.90 31.59 0.25
N PRO A 399 -15.19 31.87 -0.03
CA PRO A 399 -16.29 31.34 0.76
C PRO A 399 -16.45 29.81 0.63
N GLY A 400 -16.57 29.10 1.75
CA GLY A 400 -16.79 27.65 1.72
C GLY A 400 -16.79 27.02 3.11
N ARG A 401 -17.03 25.71 3.17
CA ARG A 401 -17.17 24.94 4.40
C ARG A 401 -16.29 23.69 4.41
N LEU A 402 -15.84 23.35 5.60
CA LEU A 402 -15.16 22.10 5.94
C LEU A 402 -15.95 21.40 7.03
N ASP A 403 -16.03 20.08 6.94
CA ASP A 403 -16.75 19.25 7.90
C ASP A 403 -16.16 17.83 7.94
N TYR A 404 -16.43 17.10 9.03
CA TYR A 404 -16.17 15.66 9.22
C TYR A 404 -14.78 15.16 8.78
N LEU A 405 -13.73 15.71 9.39
CA LEU A 405 -12.36 15.25 9.20
C LEU A 405 -12.13 13.97 10.02
N HIS A 406 -11.72 12.89 9.36
CA HIS A 406 -11.49 11.60 9.99
C HIS A 406 -10.35 10.83 9.35
N ALA A 407 -9.88 9.80 10.04
CA ALA A 407 -8.95 8.82 9.53
C ALA A 407 -9.59 7.43 9.49
N LEU A 408 -9.20 6.64 8.49
CA LEU A 408 -9.59 5.25 8.28
C LEU A 408 -8.34 4.40 8.42
N SER A 409 -8.32 3.53 9.42
CA SER A 409 -7.21 2.60 9.72
C SER A 409 -7.58 1.16 9.47
#